data_AF-A0A7W7S133-F1
#
_entry.id   AF-A0A7W7S133-F1
#
_cell.length_a   1.000
_cell.length_b   1.000
_cell.length_c   1.000
_cell.angle_alpha   90.00
_cell.angle_beta   90.00
_cell.angle_gamma   90.00
#
_symmetry.space_group_name_H-M   'P 1'
#
loop_
_entity.id
_entity.type
_entity.pdbx_description
1 polymer ?
#
loop_
_entity_poly.entity_id
_entity_poly.type
_entity_poly.pdbx_seq_one_letter_code
_entity_poly.pdbx_strand_id
1 'polypeptide(L)' 'MELRERELTKLAALAAAMAEALRGRGVSEPAASLTAETGIAVFKVAFARRVGEPGQPDLPGILHTLTEELRNVFTERAPV' A
#
# COMPACT_ATOMS: atom_id res chain seq x y z
N MET A 1 -6.25 23.90 1.89
CA MET A 1 -7.16 22.81 1.50
C MET A 1 -6.84 22.23 0.12
N GLU A 2 -6.38 23.01 -0.86
CA GLU A 2 -6.06 22.50 -2.22
C GLU A 2 -4.96 21.41 -2.34
N LEU A 3 -3.96 21.37 -1.45
CA LEU A 3 -2.85 20.41 -1.60
C LEU A 3 -3.27 18.97 -1.26
N ARG A 4 -4.10 18.81 -0.21
CA ARG A 4 -4.57 17.50 0.26
C ARG A 4 -5.53 16.85 -0.73
N GLU A 5 -6.44 17.63 -1.34
CA GLU A 5 -7.37 17.13 -2.35
C GLU A 5 -6.62 16.63 -3.59
N ARG A 6 -5.64 17.39 -4.09
CA ARG A 6 -4.82 16.99 -5.25
C ARG A 6 -3.95 15.76 -4.95
N GLU A 7 -3.46 15.62 -3.72
CA GLU A 7 -2.66 14.47 -3.30
C GLU A 7 -3.52 13.19 -3.18
N LEU A 8 -4.76 13.32 -2.69
CA LEU A 8 -5.70 12.20 -2.63
C LEU A 8 -6.13 11.74 -4.02
N THR A 9 -6.40 12.67 -4.95
CA THR A 9 -6.70 12.32 -6.35
C THR A 9 -5.55 11.58 -7.03
N LYS A 10 -4.29 11.97 -6.74
CA LYS A 10 -3.11 11.28 -7.28
C LYS A 10 -2.99 9.85 -6.77
N LEU A 11 -3.26 9.62 -5.49
CA LEU A 11 -3.15 8.28 -4.89
C LEU A 11 -4.30 7.37 -5.33
N ALA A 12 -5.50 7.92 -5.51
CA ALA A 12 -6.62 7.18 -6.10
C ALA A 12 -6.34 6.78 -7.56
N ALA A 13 -5.78 7.70 -8.36
CA ALA A 13 -5.37 7.40 -9.73
C ALA A 13 -4.26 6.33 -9.77
N LEU A 14 -3.31 6.37 -8.83
CA LEU A 14 -2.27 5.36 -8.71
C LEU A 14 -2.85 3.98 -8.33
N ALA A 15 -3.78 3.94 -7.36
CA ALA A 15 -4.49 2.70 -7.00
C ALA A 15 -5.22 2.10 -8.21
N ALA A 16 -5.95 2.93 -8.97
CA ALA A 16 -6.67 2.49 -10.16
C ALA A 16 -5.71 1.94 -11.24
N ALA A 17 -4.58 2.62 -11.47
CA ALA A 17 -3.56 2.16 -12.41
C ALA A 17 -2.91 0.84 -11.96
N MET A 18 -2.66 0.68 -10.66
CA MET A 18 -2.15 -0.58 -10.09
C MET A 18 -3.17 -1.72 -10.27
N ALA A 19 -4.45 -1.47 -9.99
CA ALA A 19 -5.52 -2.47 -10.16
C ALA A 19 -5.64 -2.90 -11.63
N GLU A 20 -5.61 -1.96 -12.58
CA GLU A 20 -5.60 -2.27 -14.02
C GLU A 20 -4.38 -3.11 -14.41
N ALA A 21 -3.19 -2.73 -13.91
CA ALA A 21 -1.98 -3.46 -14.20
C ALA A 21 -1.97 -4.87 -13.57
N LEU A 22 -2.66 -5.08 -12.44
CA LEU A 22 -2.85 -6.39 -11.82
C LEU A 22 -3.84 -7.24 -12.61
N ARG A 23 -4.93 -6.66 -13.12
CA ARG A 23 -5.86 -7.34 -14.03
C ARG A 23 -5.18 -7.79 -15.32
N GLY A 24 -4.34 -6.94 -15.92
CA GLY A 24 -3.51 -7.30 -17.08
C GLY A 24 -2.52 -8.45 -16.80
N ARG A 25 -2.23 -8.73 -15.52
CA ARG A 25 -1.42 -9.88 -15.07
C ARG A 25 -2.25 -11.09 -14.63
N GLY A 26 -3.57 -11.06 -14.83
CA GLY A 26 -4.47 -12.18 -14.53
C GLY A 26 -5.03 -12.19 -13.10
N VAL A 27 -4.80 -11.16 -12.29
CA VAL A 27 -5.43 -11.03 -10.97
C VAL A 27 -6.87 -10.54 -11.16
N SER A 28 -7.85 -11.36 -10.78
CA SER A 28 -9.27 -11.02 -10.92
C SER A 28 -9.76 -10.05 -9.84
N GLU A 29 -10.91 -9.42 -10.09
CA GLU A 29 -11.64 -8.72 -9.03
C GLU A 29 -12.25 -9.71 -8.01
N PRO A 30 -12.43 -9.31 -6.74
CA PRO A 30 -12.04 -8.02 -6.13
C PRO A 30 -10.55 -7.95 -5.73
N ALA A 31 -9.78 -9.02 -5.94
CA ALA A 31 -8.41 -9.14 -5.45
C ALA A 31 -7.46 -8.08 -6.03
N ALA A 32 -7.61 -7.73 -7.31
CA ALA A 32 -6.82 -6.66 -7.94
C ALA A 32 -7.02 -5.30 -7.25
N SER A 33 -8.28 -4.88 -7.08
CA SER A 33 -8.60 -3.61 -6.41
C SER A 33 -8.17 -3.61 -4.94
N LEU A 34 -8.44 -4.68 -4.21
CA LEU A 34 -8.04 -4.82 -2.80
C LEU A 34 -6.52 -4.74 -2.63
N THR A 35 -5.76 -5.41 -3.49
CA THR A 35 -4.29 -5.39 -3.46
C THR A 35 -3.76 -3.99 -3.75
N ALA A 36 -4.33 -3.30 -4.74
CA ALA A 36 -3.91 -1.94 -5.08
C ALA A 36 -4.12 -0.96 -3.93
N GLU A 37 -5.33 -0.94 -3.35
CA GLU A 37 -5.65 -0.06 -2.23
C GLU A 37 -4.82 -0.37 -0.99
N THR A 38 -4.59 -1.65 -0.72
CA THR A 38 -3.72 -2.10 0.37
C THR A 38 -2.28 -1.65 0.17
N GLY A 39 -1.75 -1.78 -1.05
CA GLY A 39 -0.41 -1.31 -1.40
C GLY A 39 -0.25 0.20 -1.20
N ILE A 40 -1.26 0.99 -1.56
CA ILE A 40 -1.29 2.45 -1.29
C ILE A 40 -1.29 2.75 0.20
N ALA A 41 -2.05 2.00 1.01
CA ALA A 41 -2.06 2.16 2.45
C ALA A 41 -0.68 1.90 3.06
N VAL A 42 -0.03 0.79 2.69
CA VAL A 42 1.34 0.46 3.13
C VAL A 42 2.33 1.53 2.72
N PHE A 43 2.26 2.02 1.48
CA PHE A 43 3.13 3.09 0.99
C PHE A 43 3.01 4.39 1.81
N LYS A 44 1.78 4.83 2.10
CA LYS A 44 1.55 6.03 2.92
C LYS A 44 2.20 5.91 4.31
N VAL A 45 2.06 4.75 4.96
CA VAL A 45 2.65 4.49 6.28
C VAL A 45 4.18 4.45 6.19
N ALA A 46 4.73 3.74 5.20
CA ALA A 46 6.17 3.65 4.99
C ALA A 46 6.82 5.03 4.77
N PHE A 47 6.19 5.84 3.92
CA PHE A 47 6.67 7.19 3.61
C PHE A 47 6.64 8.11 4.85
N ALA A 48 5.54 8.11 5.59
CA ALA A 48 5.42 8.89 6.83
C ALA A 48 6.49 8.51 7.85
N ARG A 49 6.75 7.20 8.03
CA ARG A 49 7.80 6.69 8.92
C ARG A 49 9.19 7.11 8.47
N ARG A 50 9.48 7.02 7.16
CA ARG A 50 10.79 7.41 6.60
C ARG A 50 11.10 8.89 6.81
N VAL A 51 10.10 9.76 6.64
CA VAL A 51 10.26 11.21 6.83
C VAL A 51 10.47 11.56 8.31
N GLY A 52 9.86 10.81 9.23
CA GLY A 52 9.96 11.04 10.68
C GLY A 52 11.27 10.60 11.32
N GLU A 53 12.04 9.72 10.66
CA GLU A 53 13.21 9.07 11.27
C GLU A 53 14.46 9.10 10.35
N PRO A 54 15.28 10.16 10.44
CA PRO A 54 16.56 10.23 9.73
C PRO A 54 17.49 9.13 10.21
N GLY A 55 17.85 8.18 9.33
CA GLY A 55 18.77 7.07 9.65
C GLY A 55 18.15 5.66 9.66
N GLN A 56 16.82 5.54 9.52
CA GLN A 56 16.13 4.26 9.28
C GLN A 56 16.50 3.63 7.92
N PRO A 57 16.14 2.35 7.64
CA PRO A 57 16.33 1.71 6.35
C PRO A 57 15.77 2.55 5.20
N ASP A 58 16.25 2.26 3.99
CA ASP A 58 15.65 2.82 2.79
C ASP A 58 14.16 2.45 2.69
N LEU A 59 13.41 3.24 1.91
CA LEU A 59 11.97 3.05 1.74
C LEU A 59 11.58 1.60 1.36
N PRO A 60 12.33 0.89 0.49
CA PRO A 60 12.10 -0.54 0.22
C PRO A 60 12.10 -1.43 1.47
N GLY A 61 13.06 -1.24 2.38
CA GLY A 61 13.11 -2.01 3.63
C GLY A 61 11.87 -1.81 4.50
N ILE A 62 11.43 -0.56 4.65
CA ILE A 62 10.24 -0.22 5.44
C ILE A 62 8.97 -0.80 4.79
N LEU A 63 8.86 -0.74 3.45
CA LEU A 63 7.74 -1.34 2.72
C LEU A 63 7.65 -2.85 2.94
N HIS A 64 8.80 -3.54 2.91
CA HIS A 64 8.85 -4.98 3.12
C HIS A 64 8.36 -5.35 4.52
N THR A 65 8.92 -4.71 5.55
CA THR A 65 8.52 -4.92 6.95
C THR A 65 7.02 -4.70 7.16
N LEU A 66 6.47 -3.59 6.66
CA LEU A 66 5.03 -3.30 6.85
C LEU A 66 4.12 -4.27 6.10
N THR A 67 4.55 -4.76 4.94
CA THR A 67 3.80 -5.78 4.19
C THR A 67 3.82 -7.13 4.91
N GLU A 68 4.96 -7.49 5.52
CA GLU A 68 5.08 -8.69 6.35
C GLU A 68 4.24 -8.61 7.61
N GLU A 69 4.27 -7.49 8.33
CA GLU A 69 3.41 -7.24 9.48
C GLU A 69 1.94 -7.38 9.11
N LEU A 70 1.52 -6.76 8.00
CA LEU A 70 0.16 -6.86 7.51
C LEU A 70 -0.24 -8.31 7.16
N ARG A 71 0.64 -9.06 6.50
CA ARG A 71 0.44 -10.48 6.18
C ARG A 71 0.28 -11.32 7.45
N ASN A 72 1.11 -11.08 8.46
CA ASN A 72 1.04 -11.80 9.73
C ASN A 72 -0.29 -11.53 10.43
N VAL A 73 -0.78 -10.29 10.46
CA VAL A 73 -2.11 -9.98 11.02
C VAL A 73 -3.23 -10.77 10.33
N PHE A 74 -3.18 -10.93 9.00
CA PHE A 74 -4.18 -11.72 8.27
C PHE A 74 -4.03 -13.24 8.45
N THR A 75 -2.82 -13.71 8.75
CA THR A 75 -2.53 -15.15 8.91
C THR A 75 -2.74 -15.62 10.35
N GLU A 76 -2.37 -14.80 11.34
CA GLU A 76 -2.49 -15.08 12.78
C GLU A 76 -3.92 -14.88 13.30
N ARG A 77 -4.77 -14.10 12.62
CA ARG A 77 -6.22 -14.01 12.90
C ARG A 77 -7.05 -15.19 12.40
N ALA A 78 -6.43 -16.29 11.98
CA ALA A 78 -7.14 -17.56 11.86
C ALA A 78 -7.14 -18.30 13.21
N PRO A 79 -8.04 -17.94 14.14
CA PRO A 79 -8.78 -18.95 14.88
C PRO A 79 -10.27 -18.72 14.65
N VAL A 80 -10.89 -19.62 13.87
CA VAL A 80 -12.34 -19.87 13.92
C VAL A 80 -12.56 -20.99 14.92
#